data_AF-A0A836WQB4-F1
#
_entry.id   AF-A0A836WQB4-F1
#
_cell.length_a   1.000
_cell.length_b   1.000
_cell.length_c   1.000
_cell.angle_alpha   90.00
_cell.angle_beta   90.00
_cell.angle_gamma   90.00
#
_symmetry.space_group_name_H-M   'P 1'
#
loop_
_entity.id
_entity.type
_entity.pdbx_description
1 polymer ?
#
loop_
_entity_poly.entity_id
_entity_poly.type
_entity_poly.pdbx_seq_one_letter_code
_entity_poly.pdbx_strand_id
1 'polypeptide(L)'
;DQDTFRIVALGGSTTAGMYENELTYPRILERMLNRSSTGKRKIEVINAGVWGYTSCQVVKRYKKEIIDLKPDLILLMSGWNDINKMRASNIERKSQYCMDHHPILVQSNIFRFLRLKIKENFNKFTVESGNRVLRKNIKFYMENLIEIIEDAKINGTEVVLVSLPGLFEGGHVDNFSAYAQFNGLSSREINYRQKVLILINSLKRKLAEDYKHVFYVDNGLSPLTRKKMLFFADAIHPTGSGNRVLAFQLFKYLNEKLRLNENFVEKYRKESWSRNKLELEYLKSIFASNRIEDLSFSGCLALHEGICTNMSTSEKFDSVRKYLYVTGTVEFVLGSMLQYPFAIKNSNIRGLWEGLMKKSIDINSNFSLSYWVFGTLYSILGEKDLASKYLGIAYKMNPLLKGFSFKKNADQFEENFKKNPFIYDYANFFDALKKPHQPDRRFFEFYFEMQDKALNKKSPEEALGRHIEFYYTTPLLAQSIFSRTLLYLKNQQKAELAKKINKDIQQLALLRNFKFIFPFEVSLKSE
;
A
#
# COMPACT_ATOMS: atom_id res chain seq x y z
N ASP A 1 4.28 22.31 -13.01
CA ASP A 1 3.73 23.54 -12.41
C ASP A 1 4.42 23.86 -11.11
N GLN A 2 4.65 25.15 -10.86
CA GLN A 2 5.31 25.66 -9.65
C GLN A 2 4.50 25.34 -8.37
N ASP A 3 3.20 25.10 -8.51
CA ASP A 3 2.28 24.81 -7.40
C ASP A 3 2.18 23.33 -7.01
N THR A 4 3.02 22.46 -7.61
CA THR A 4 3.06 21.02 -7.27
C THR A 4 4.38 20.66 -6.60
N PHE A 5 4.30 19.95 -5.48
CA PHE A 5 5.44 19.26 -4.87
C PHE A 5 5.43 17.80 -5.34
N ARG A 6 6.40 17.43 -6.17
CA ARG A 6 6.48 16.12 -6.82
C ARG A 6 7.40 15.18 -6.05
N ILE A 7 6.82 14.10 -5.56
CA ILE A 7 7.51 12.98 -4.94
C ILE A 7 7.53 11.82 -5.95
N VAL A 8 8.70 11.25 -6.22
CA VAL A 8 8.80 10.03 -7.04
C VAL A 8 9.29 8.86 -6.19
N ALA A 9 8.48 7.80 -6.13
CA ALA A 9 8.80 6.57 -5.43
C ALA A 9 9.47 5.56 -6.36
N LEU A 10 10.76 5.27 -6.12
CA LEU A 10 11.58 4.34 -6.88
C LEU A 10 11.87 3.06 -6.09
N GLY A 11 11.77 1.92 -6.78
CA GLY A 11 12.09 0.64 -6.19
C GLY A 11 11.63 -0.55 -7.03
N GLY A 12 11.62 -1.72 -6.38
CA GLY A 12 11.16 -2.97 -6.95
C GLY A 12 9.63 -3.17 -6.81
N SER A 13 9.22 -4.44 -6.77
CA SER A 13 7.83 -4.86 -6.56
C SER A 13 7.22 -4.37 -5.24
N THR A 14 8.02 -4.19 -4.19
CA THR A 14 7.55 -3.62 -2.91
C THR A 14 7.15 -2.14 -3.03
N THR A 15 7.60 -1.43 -4.07
CA THR A 15 7.11 -0.07 -4.40
C THR A 15 5.99 -0.11 -5.42
N ALA A 16 6.14 -0.94 -6.45
CA ALA A 16 5.12 -1.11 -7.50
C ALA A 16 3.78 -1.60 -6.95
N GLY A 17 3.79 -2.35 -5.84
CA GLY A 17 2.60 -2.99 -5.29
C GLY A 17 2.43 -4.41 -5.78
N MET A 18 1.77 -5.25 -4.96
CA MET A 18 1.57 -6.65 -5.27
C MET A 18 0.42 -6.87 -6.28
N TYR A 19 -0.73 -6.25 -6.02
CA TYR A 19 -1.98 -6.57 -6.72
C TYR A 19 -2.80 -5.32 -7.04
N GLU A 20 -2.95 -4.38 -6.10
CA GLU A 20 -3.78 -3.17 -6.28
C GLU A 20 -2.98 -1.89 -6.06
N ASN A 21 -3.04 -0.97 -7.03
CA ASN A 21 -2.36 0.33 -6.94
C ASN A 21 -2.84 1.17 -5.75
N GLU A 22 -4.13 1.09 -5.40
CA GLU A 22 -4.73 1.88 -4.31
C GLU A 22 -4.19 1.53 -2.92
N LEU A 23 -3.59 0.34 -2.78
CA LEU A 23 -2.98 -0.14 -1.54
C LEU A 23 -1.47 0.02 -1.49
N THR A 24 -0.88 0.58 -2.54
CA THR A 24 0.55 0.83 -2.55
C THR A 24 0.88 1.98 -1.60
N TYR A 25 2.03 1.88 -0.93
CA TYR A 25 2.43 2.94 -0.02
C TYR A 25 2.53 4.33 -0.69
N PRO A 26 2.96 4.50 -1.97
CA PRO A 26 3.00 5.82 -2.59
C PRO A 26 1.59 6.41 -2.72
N ARG A 27 0.61 5.58 -3.07
CA ARG A 27 -0.78 6.00 -3.21
C ARG A 27 -1.43 6.31 -1.86
N ILE A 28 -1.19 5.50 -0.84
CA ILE A 28 -1.65 5.79 0.52
C ILE A 28 -1.00 7.08 1.03
N LEU A 29 0.29 7.28 0.78
CA LEU A 29 1.03 8.48 1.17
C LEU A 29 0.47 9.74 0.51
N GLU A 30 0.19 9.70 -0.80
CA GLU A 30 -0.45 10.83 -1.51
C GLU A 30 -1.78 11.21 -0.86
N ARG A 31 -2.59 10.21 -0.51
CA ARG A 31 -3.88 10.42 0.17
C ARG A 31 -3.70 10.96 1.57
N MET A 32 -2.68 10.54 2.31
CA MET A 32 -2.37 11.13 3.63
C MET A 32 -1.96 12.60 3.50
N LEU A 33 -1.02 12.91 2.59
CA LEU A 33 -0.46 14.25 2.40
C LEU A 33 -1.46 15.27 1.82
N ASN A 34 -2.46 14.83 1.05
CA ASN A 34 -3.46 15.72 0.47
C ASN A 34 -4.79 15.74 1.24
N ARG A 35 -4.85 15.27 2.51
CA ARG A 35 -6.13 15.12 3.24
C ARG A 35 -6.77 16.45 3.61
N SER A 36 -5.97 17.40 4.08
CA SER A 36 -6.40 18.72 4.53
C SER A 36 -6.60 19.70 3.37
N SER A 37 -5.94 19.50 2.22
CA SER A 37 -6.04 20.34 1.00
C SER A 37 -6.28 21.83 1.29
N THR A 38 -5.56 22.39 2.27
CA THR A 38 -5.59 23.81 2.62
C THR A 38 -4.65 24.56 1.67
N GLY A 39 -4.99 24.51 0.38
CA GLY A 39 -4.75 25.56 -0.61
C GLY A 39 -3.33 26.04 -0.95
N LYS A 40 -2.24 25.58 -0.32
CA LYS A 40 -0.90 26.19 -0.55
C LYS A 40 0.00 25.46 -1.56
N ARG A 41 -0.04 24.13 -1.69
CA ARG A 41 0.69 23.36 -2.72
C ARG A 41 0.10 21.96 -2.89
N LYS A 42 -0.14 21.52 -4.13
CA LYS A 42 -0.61 20.14 -4.44
C LYS A 42 0.54 19.17 -4.28
N ILE A 43 0.35 18.04 -3.59
CA ILE A 43 1.38 17.00 -3.48
C ILE A 43 1.05 15.89 -4.47
N GLU A 44 1.97 15.60 -5.37
CA GLU A 44 1.87 14.50 -6.35
C GLU A 44 2.86 13.40 -5.95
N VAL A 45 2.38 12.16 -5.79
CA VAL A 45 3.26 11.02 -5.50
C VAL A 45 3.20 10.02 -6.64
N ILE A 46 4.27 9.98 -7.44
CA ILE A 46 4.38 9.10 -8.61
C ILE A 46 4.97 7.76 -8.16
N ASN A 47 4.22 6.68 -8.39
CA ASN A 47 4.74 5.33 -8.21
C ASN A 47 5.53 4.89 -9.44
N ALA A 48 6.86 4.93 -9.34
CA ALA A 48 7.78 4.48 -10.38
C ALA A 48 8.45 3.13 -10.05
N GLY A 49 7.83 2.34 -9.16
CA GLY A 49 8.30 1.00 -8.83
C GLY A 49 8.07 0.02 -9.99
N VAL A 50 9.04 -0.86 -10.23
CA VAL A 50 8.91 -1.90 -11.27
C VAL A 50 9.29 -3.26 -10.72
N TRP A 51 8.50 -4.28 -11.07
CA TRP A 51 8.69 -5.62 -10.55
C TRP A 51 10.03 -6.23 -10.92
N GLY A 52 10.67 -6.83 -9.91
CA GLY A 52 11.95 -7.50 -10.05
C GLY A 52 13.17 -6.58 -10.24
N TYR A 53 12.99 -5.27 -10.41
CA TYR A 53 14.11 -4.35 -10.58
C TYR A 53 15.13 -4.44 -9.43
N THR A 54 16.40 -4.55 -9.80
CA THR A 54 17.56 -4.38 -8.91
C THR A 54 17.99 -2.91 -8.89
N SER A 55 18.94 -2.54 -8.03
CA SER A 55 19.53 -1.20 -8.02
C SER A 55 20.06 -0.75 -9.40
N CYS A 56 20.54 -1.68 -10.24
CA CYS A 56 21.00 -1.40 -11.60
C CYS A 56 19.88 -0.88 -12.52
N GLN A 57 18.71 -1.52 -12.50
CA GLN A 57 17.58 -1.05 -13.32
C GLN A 57 16.98 0.23 -12.74
N VAL A 58 16.99 0.38 -11.40
CA VAL A 58 16.50 1.60 -10.75
C VAL A 58 17.34 2.82 -11.14
N VAL A 59 18.68 2.74 -11.11
CA VAL A 59 19.54 3.87 -11.52
C VAL A 59 19.40 4.18 -13.02
N LYS A 60 19.28 3.17 -13.88
CA LYS A 60 19.03 3.35 -15.32
C LYS A 60 17.71 4.06 -15.58
N ARG A 61 16.63 3.64 -14.90
CA ARG A 61 15.31 4.27 -14.99
C ARG A 61 15.35 5.70 -14.46
N TYR A 62 16.05 5.92 -13.34
CA TYR A 62 16.24 7.26 -12.78
C TYR A 62 16.82 8.23 -13.82
N LYS A 63 17.94 7.85 -14.45
CA LYS A 63 18.63 8.66 -15.45
C LYS A 63 17.84 8.88 -16.74
N LYS A 64 17.07 7.89 -17.17
CA LYS A 64 16.37 7.92 -18.46
C LYS A 64 15.00 8.59 -18.39
N GLU A 65 14.31 8.47 -17.27
CA GLU A 65 12.88 8.83 -17.21
C GLU A 65 12.53 9.73 -16.02
N ILE A 66 13.21 9.56 -14.87
CA ILE A 66 12.76 10.21 -13.62
C ILE A 66 13.35 11.60 -13.47
N ILE A 67 14.59 11.80 -13.90
CA ILE A 67 15.25 13.12 -13.86
C ILE A 67 14.44 14.18 -14.63
N ASP A 68 13.84 13.79 -15.76
CA ASP A 68 13.03 14.67 -16.61
C ASP A 68 11.71 15.09 -15.96
N LEU A 69 11.23 14.33 -14.96
CA LEU A 69 10.05 14.70 -14.16
C LEU A 69 10.35 15.84 -13.19
N LYS A 70 11.62 16.24 -13.01
CA LYS A 70 12.07 17.26 -12.06
C LYS A 70 11.46 17.05 -10.66
N PRO A 71 11.70 15.90 -10.01
CA PRO A 71 11.16 15.63 -8.69
C PRO A 71 11.74 16.60 -7.65
N ASP A 72 10.89 17.08 -6.73
CA ASP A 72 11.34 17.77 -5.53
C ASP A 72 11.96 16.76 -4.53
N LEU A 73 11.44 15.52 -4.52
CA LEU A 73 11.88 14.47 -3.59
C LEU A 73 11.77 13.07 -4.20
N ILE A 74 12.76 12.23 -3.91
CA ILE A 74 12.80 10.81 -4.29
C ILE A 74 12.67 9.92 -3.05
N LEU A 75 11.73 8.99 -3.09
CA LEU A 75 11.65 7.89 -2.11
C LEU A 75 12.31 6.66 -2.73
N LEU A 76 13.43 6.20 -2.17
CA LEU A 76 14.21 5.09 -2.73
C LEU A 76 14.10 3.83 -1.85
N MET A 77 13.22 2.91 -2.25
CA MET A 77 13.02 1.60 -1.62
C MET A 77 13.48 0.46 -2.55
N SER A 78 14.79 0.41 -2.83
CA SER A 78 15.43 -0.61 -3.68
C SER A 78 16.36 -1.55 -2.90
N GLY A 79 16.60 -2.76 -3.41
CA GLY A 79 17.58 -3.73 -2.88
C GLY A 79 17.09 -5.17 -2.73
N TRP A 80 15.78 -5.45 -2.83
CA TRP A 80 15.26 -6.82 -2.64
C TRP A 80 15.80 -7.81 -3.67
N ASN A 81 15.78 -7.43 -4.93
CA ASN A 81 16.24 -8.29 -6.03
C ASN A 81 17.78 -8.33 -6.11
N ASP A 82 18.45 -7.33 -5.54
CA ASP A 82 19.90 -7.28 -5.38
C ASP A 82 20.43 -8.37 -4.44
N ILE A 83 19.63 -8.83 -3.46
CA ILE A 83 20.02 -9.93 -2.54
C ILE A 83 20.44 -11.18 -3.32
N ASN A 84 19.74 -11.51 -4.41
CA ASN A 84 20.11 -12.65 -5.25
C ASN A 84 21.44 -12.40 -5.98
N LYS A 85 21.69 -11.17 -6.44
CA LYS A 85 22.96 -10.79 -7.09
C LYS A 85 24.12 -10.72 -6.11
N MET A 86 23.87 -10.40 -4.85
CA MET A 86 24.91 -10.28 -3.81
C MET A 86 25.60 -11.61 -3.47
N ARG A 87 24.97 -12.76 -3.75
CA ARG A 87 25.59 -14.10 -3.65
C ARG A 87 26.07 -14.69 -4.98
N ALA A 88 26.02 -13.93 -6.07
CA ALA A 88 26.46 -14.44 -7.35
C ALA A 88 27.99 -14.46 -7.42
N SER A 89 28.56 -15.60 -7.81
CA SER A 89 29.98 -15.75 -8.11
C SER A 89 30.35 -15.05 -9.43
N ASN A 90 31.64 -14.85 -9.68
CA ASN A 90 32.20 -14.34 -10.94
C ASN A 90 31.77 -12.91 -11.32
N ILE A 91 31.41 -12.09 -10.33
CA ILE A 91 31.22 -10.64 -10.51
C ILE A 91 32.50 -9.92 -10.10
N GLU A 92 33.20 -9.34 -11.08
CA GLU A 92 34.41 -8.53 -10.89
C GLU A 92 34.14 -7.03 -11.04
N ARG A 93 33.16 -6.67 -11.87
CA ARG A 93 32.88 -5.27 -12.25
C ARG A 93 31.39 -4.93 -12.15
N LYS A 94 31.09 -3.63 -11.98
CA LYS A 94 29.72 -3.10 -11.94
C LYS A 94 28.90 -3.46 -13.17
N SER A 95 29.51 -3.46 -14.37
CA SER A 95 28.84 -3.88 -15.60
C SER A 95 28.33 -5.33 -15.54
N GLN A 96 29.12 -6.23 -14.95
CA GLN A 96 28.73 -7.63 -14.75
C GLN A 96 27.63 -7.76 -13.69
N TYR A 97 27.74 -6.99 -12.60
CA TYR A 97 26.68 -6.89 -11.60
C TYR A 97 25.37 -6.40 -12.21
N CYS A 98 25.45 -5.47 -13.17
CA CYS A 98 24.32 -4.87 -13.86
C CYS A 98 23.94 -5.54 -15.18
N MET A 99 24.54 -6.68 -15.54
CA MET A 99 24.09 -7.42 -16.72
C MET A 99 22.62 -7.84 -16.55
N ASP A 100 21.83 -7.52 -17.57
CA ASP A 100 20.39 -7.73 -17.62
C ASP A 100 20.10 -9.21 -17.87
N HIS A 101 19.96 -9.98 -16.80
CA HIS A 101 19.30 -11.29 -16.85
C HIS A 101 17.85 -11.20 -16.37
N HIS A 102 17.32 -9.98 -16.29
CA HIS A 102 15.96 -9.78 -15.85
C HIS A 102 15.02 -10.20 -16.98
N PRO A 103 14.16 -11.22 -16.79
CA PRO A 103 13.26 -11.62 -17.85
C PRO A 103 12.35 -10.44 -18.17
N ILE A 104 12.34 -9.94 -19.40
CA ILE A 104 11.37 -8.92 -19.85
C ILE A 104 9.93 -9.40 -19.50
N LEU A 105 9.73 -10.71 -19.50
CA LEU A 105 8.51 -11.40 -19.11
C LEU A 105 7.98 -11.02 -17.70
N VAL A 106 8.81 -10.75 -16.68
CA VAL A 106 8.27 -10.36 -15.34
C VAL A 106 7.59 -8.98 -15.35
N GLN A 107 7.75 -8.20 -16.41
CA GLN A 107 7.02 -6.95 -16.63
C GLN A 107 5.63 -7.19 -17.25
N SER A 108 5.38 -8.39 -17.81
CA SER A 108 4.07 -8.76 -18.36
C SER A 108 3.10 -9.18 -17.26
N ASN A 109 1.93 -8.52 -17.20
CA ASN A 109 0.84 -8.90 -16.29
C ASN A 109 0.35 -10.33 -16.55
N ILE A 110 0.35 -10.78 -17.81
CA ILE A 110 -0.05 -12.13 -18.20
C ILE A 110 0.97 -13.14 -17.69
N PHE A 111 2.26 -12.90 -17.92
CA PHE A 111 3.31 -13.79 -17.42
C PHE A 111 3.29 -13.87 -15.89
N ARG A 112 3.11 -12.73 -15.20
CA ARG A 112 2.95 -12.73 -13.74
C ARG A 112 1.76 -13.55 -13.28
N PHE A 113 0.61 -13.41 -13.95
CA PHE A 113 -0.58 -14.19 -13.64
C PHE A 113 -0.36 -15.69 -13.88
N LEU A 114 0.24 -16.07 -15.00
CA LEU A 114 0.56 -17.46 -15.34
C LEU A 114 1.61 -18.05 -14.39
N ARG A 115 2.64 -17.28 -14.02
CA ARG A 115 3.68 -17.66 -13.06
C ARG A 115 3.08 -18.01 -11.69
N LEU A 116 1.99 -17.37 -11.29
CA LEU A 116 1.31 -17.66 -10.02
C LEU A 116 0.51 -18.98 -10.07
N LYS A 117 0.07 -19.42 -11.26
CA LYS A 117 -0.63 -20.68 -11.48
C LYS A 117 0.32 -21.88 -11.57
N ILE A 118 1.59 -21.64 -11.88
CA ILE A 118 2.62 -22.67 -12.00
C ILE A 118 3.27 -22.89 -10.62
N LYS A 119 3.42 -24.15 -10.19
CA LYS A 119 4.28 -24.51 -9.06
C LYS A 119 5.71 -24.10 -9.42
N GLU A 120 6.15 -22.94 -8.95
CA GLU A 120 7.57 -22.62 -9.01
C GLU A 120 8.32 -23.61 -8.12
N ASN A 121 8.92 -24.60 -8.77
CA ASN A 121 10.16 -25.16 -8.27
C ASN A 121 11.17 -24.01 -8.35
N PHE A 122 11.35 -23.29 -7.25
CA PHE A 122 12.55 -22.48 -7.08
C PHE A 122 13.72 -23.45 -7.24
N ASN A 123 14.31 -23.46 -8.43
CA ASN A 123 15.56 -24.18 -8.65
C ASN A 123 16.48 -23.76 -7.52
N LYS A 124 16.91 -24.76 -6.74
CA LYS A 124 17.86 -24.61 -5.65
C LYS A 124 19.09 -23.93 -6.24
N PHE A 125 19.17 -22.60 -6.11
CA PHE A 125 20.41 -21.89 -6.33
C PHE A 125 21.32 -22.28 -5.17
N THR A 126 21.98 -23.42 -5.33
CA THR A 126 23.13 -23.82 -4.53
C THR A 126 24.29 -22.93 -4.94
N VAL A 127 24.45 -21.79 -4.29
CA VAL A 127 25.76 -21.15 -4.21
C VAL A 127 25.95 -20.57 -2.82
N GLU A 128 26.81 -21.27 -2.09
CA GLU A 128 27.35 -20.99 -0.76
C GLU A 128 28.50 -19.97 -0.86
N SER A 129 28.32 -18.87 -1.59
CA SER A 129 29.39 -17.89 -1.69
C SER A 129 29.44 -17.10 -0.37
N GLY A 130 30.46 -17.37 0.44
CA GLY A 130 30.59 -16.84 1.80
C GLY A 130 30.64 -15.31 1.90
N ASN A 131 30.80 -14.82 3.14
CA ASN A 131 30.82 -13.39 3.50
C ASN A 131 31.72 -12.52 2.59
N ARG A 132 32.77 -13.09 1.98
CA ARG A 132 33.68 -12.38 1.05
C ARG A 132 32.97 -11.96 -0.24
N VAL A 133 32.17 -12.83 -0.85
CA VAL A 133 31.45 -12.52 -2.11
C VAL A 133 30.34 -11.50 -1.85
N LEU A 134 29.60 -11.66 -0.75
CA LEU A 134 28.63 -10.67 -0.29
C LEU A 134 29.27 -9.28 -0.13
N ARG A 135 30.39 -9.18 0.60
CA ARG A 135 31.11 -7.90 0.82
C ARG A 135 31.64 -7.29 -0.48
N LYS A 136 32.06 -8.11 -1.44
CA LYS A 136 32.50 -7.64 -2.75
C LYS A 136 31.32 -7.07 -3.55
N ASN A 137 30.23 -7.84 -3.66
CA ASN A 137 29.12 -7.50 -4.54
C ASN A 137 28.24 -6.37 -3.99
N ILE A 138 28.19 -6.21 -2.66
CA ILE A 138 27.43 -5.11 -2.03
C ILE A 138 28.01 -3.74 -2.38
N LYS A 139 29.30 -3.66 -2.74
CA LYS A 139 29.92 -2.42 -3.23
C LYS A 139 29.19 -1.89 -4.47
N PHE A 140 28.86 -2.76 -5.44
CA PHE A 140 28.17 -2.35 -6.66
C PHE A 140 26.74 -1.87 -6.40
N TYR A 141 26.04 -2.48 -5.43
CA TYR A 141 24.76 -1.97 -4.95
C TYR A 141 24.91 -0.55 -4.40
N MET A 142 25.90 -0.31 -3.54
CA MET A 142 26.15 1.03 -2.97
C MET A 142 26.53 2.05 -4.05
N GLU A 143 27.37 1.68 -5.01
CA GLU A 143 27.73 2.53 -6.16
C GLU A 143 26.49 2.96 -6.96
N ASN A 144 25.50 2.08 -7.15
CA ASN A 144 24.24 2.45 -7.82
C ASN A 144 23.39 3.44 -7.00
N LEU A 145 23.35 3.29 -5.68
CA LEU A 145 22.61 4.21 -4.80
C LEU A 145 23.27 5.59 -4.76
N ILE A 146 24.60 5.62 -4.63
CA ILE A 146 25.41 6.83 -4.60
C ILE A 146 25.22 7.62 -5.91
N GLU A 147 25.20 6.95 -7.05
CA GLU A 147 24.98 7.60 -8.36
C GLU A 147 23.64 8.35 -8.42
N ILE A 148 22.55 7.78 -7.89
CA ILE A 148 21.26 8.48 -7.79
C ILE A 148 21.35 9.68 -6.82
N ILE A 149 22.04 9.50 -5.69
CA ILE A 149 22.18 10.52 -4.65
C ILE A 149 22.98 11.73 -5.13
N GLU A 150 24.10 11.50 -5.81
CA GLU A 150 24.97 12.54 -6.35
C GLU A 150 24.28 13.31 -7.46
N ASP A 151 23.64 12.60 -8.39
CA ASP A 151 22.86 13.24 -9.46
C ASP A 151 21.66 14.04 -8.89
N ALA A 152 20.97 13.50 -7.87
CA ALA A 152 19.87 14.20 -7.21
C ALA A 152 20.36 15.50 -6.54
N LYS A 153 21.56 15.49 -5.95
CA LYS A 153 22.18 16.70 -5.38
C LYS A 153 22.36 17.79 -6.42
N ILE A 154 22.88 17.42 -7.60
CA ILE A 154 23.13 18.36 -8.70
C ILE A 154 21.83 19.00 -9.18
N ASN A 155 20.73 18.23 -9.17
CA ASN A 155 19.41 18.69 -9.61
C ASN A 155 18.58 19.36 -8.50
N GLY A 156 19.12 19.52 -7.29
CA GLY A 156 18.40 20.08 -6.16
C GLY A 156 17.26 19.19 -5.62
N THR A 157 17.28 17.89 -5.95
CA THR A 157 16.30 16.89 -5.50
C THR A 157 16.77 16.25 -4.19
N GLU A 158 15.88 16.16 -3.21
CA GLU A 158 16.17 15.43 -1.98
C GLU A 158 15.95 13.92 -2.13
N VAL A 159 16.73 13.11 -1.39
CA VAL A 159 16.58 11.65 -1.41
C VAL A 159 16.24 11.12 -0.03
N VAL A 160 15.17 10.33 0.06
CA VAL A 160 14.81 9.57 1.26
C VAL A 160 15.04 8.10 0.97
N LEU A 161 16.05 7.52 1.61
CA LEU A 161 16.31 6.10 1.63
C LEU A 161 15.30 5.42 2.57
N VAL A 162 14.41 4.63 1.98
CA VAL A 162 13.38 3.91 2.74
C VAL A 162 13.90 2.50 3.07
N SER A 163 13.75 2.07 4.32
CA SER A 163 14.09 0.72 4.72
C SER A 163 13.34 -0.31 3.88
N LEU A 164 13.99 -1.41 3.51
CA LEU A 164 13.31 -2.52 2.87
C LEU A 164 12.43 -3.26 3.89
N PRO A 165 11.15 -3.48 3.58
CA PRO A 165 10.28 -4.33 4.40
C PRO A 165 10.65 -5.80 4.18
N GLY A 166 10.40 -6.67 5.15
CA GLY A 166 10.50 -8.12 4.95
C GLY A 166 9.99 -8.90 6.15
N LEU A 167 9.26 -9.99 5.90
CA LEU A 167 8.70 -10.84 6.96
C LEU A 167 9.78 -11.50 7.81
N PHE A 168 10.97 -11.73 7.26
CA PHE A 168 12.16 -12.27 7.93
C PHE A 168 12.42 -11.57 9.28
N GLU A 169 12.00 -12.17 10.40
CA GLU A 169 12.06 -11.52 11.72
C GLU A 169 13.41 -11.75 12.39
N GLY A 170 13.96 -10.79 13.14
CA GLY A 170 15.24 -10.95 13.82
C GLY A 170 15.18 -12.00 14.93
N GLY A 171 16.24 -12.79 15.09
CA GLY A 171 16.30 -13.92 16.03
C GLY A 171 16.39 -15.27 15.31
N HIS A 172 16.23 -16.37 16.06
CA HIS A 172 16.29 -17.72 15.50
C HIS A 172 15.16 -17.98 14.49
N VAL A 173 15.52 -18.51 13.33
CA VAL A 173 14.61 -18.78 12.20
C VAL A 173 13.49 -19.74 12.56
N ASP A 174 13.74 -20.69 13.47
CA ASP A 174 12.75 -21.69 13.90
C ASP A 174 11.51 -21.06 14.54
N ASN A 175 11.60 -19.80 15.00
CA ASN A 175 10.47 -19.08 15.59
C ASN A 175 9.44 -18.58 14.56
N PHE A 176 9.78 -18.49 13.28
CA PHE A 176 8.93 -17.86 12.26
C PHE A 176 8.96 -18.54 10.89
N SER A 177 9.86 -19.49 10.64
CA SER A 177 9.95 -20.24 9.37
C SER A 177 8.68 -21.01 9.02
N ALA A 178 7.87 -21.36 10.02
CA ALA A 178 6.60 -22.05 9.86
C ALA A 178 5.48 -21.20 9.22
N TYR A 179 5.69 -19.89 9.01
CA TYR A 179 4.68 -19.05 8.36
C TYR A 179 4.45 -19.50 6.91
N ALA A 180 3.18 -19.66 6.53
CA ALA A 180 2.78 -20.08 5.18
C ALA A 180 3.39 -19.17 4.08
N GLN A 181 3.60 -17.88 4.39
CA GLN A 181 4.23 -16.90 3.50
C GLN A 181 5.67 -17.24 3.06
N PHE A 182 6.39 -18.12 3.77
CA PHE A 182 7.72 -18.56 3.34
C PHE A 182 7.69 -19.63 2.24
N ASN A 183 6.53 -20.23 1.93
CA ASN A 183 6.25 -21.09 0.76
C ASN A 183 7.46 -21.89 0.23
N GLY A 184 7.97 -22.83 1.04
CA GLY A 184 9.04 -23.77 0.63
C GLY A 184 10.47 -23.21 0.67
N LEU A 185 10.69 -22.02 1.22
CA LEU A 185 12.04 -21.52 1.50
C LEU A 185 12.72 -22.35 2.61
N SER A 186 13.96 -22.75 2.41
CA SER A 186 14.74 -23.46 3.43
C SER A 186 15.16 -22.51 4.56
N SER A 187 15.35 -23.03 5.78
CA SER A 187 15.85 -22.23 6.92
C SER A 187 17.17 -21.53 6.60
N ARG A 188 18.01 -22.12 5.74
CA ARG A 188 19.25 -21.53 5.25
C ARG A 188 19.00 -20.31 4.37
N GLU A 189 18.05 -20.40 3.43
CA GLU A 189 17.64 -19.29 2.57
C GLU A 189 17.00 -18.16 3.38
N ILE A 190 16.16 -18.50 4.36
CA ILE A 190 15.54 -17.54 5.28
C ILE A 190 16.61 -16.79 6.07
N ASN A 191 17.57 -17.51 6.67
CA ASN A 191 18.70 -16.93 7.38
C ASN A 191 19.55 -16.00 6.50
N TYR A 192 19.86 -16.43 5.27
CA TYR A 192 20.63 -15.60 4.34
C TYR A 192 19.91 -14.30 4.00
N ARG A 193 18.65 -14.37 3.57
CA ARG A 193 17.84 -13.19 3.24
C ARG A 193 17.67 -12.25 4.42
N GLN A 194 17.42 -12.78 5.62
CA GLN A 194 17.33 -12.00 6.85
C GLN A 194 18.62 -11.20 7.10
N LYS A 195 19.79 -11.86 7.07
CA LYS A 195 21.09 -11.22 7.30
C LYS A 195 21.39 -10.13 6.28
N VAL A 196 21.19 -10.40 4.99
CA VAL A 196 21.47 -9.42 3.92
C VAL A 196 20.49 -8.25 3.99
N LEU A 197 19.22 -8.49 4.31
CA LEU A 197 18.23 -7.43 4.46
C LEU A 197 18.55 -6.48 5.62
N ILE A 198 19.01 -7.02 6.76
CA ILE A 198 19.51 -6.21 7.88
C ILE A 198 20.72 -5.37 7.44
N LEU A 199 21.66 -5.97 6.72
CA LEU A 199 22.84 -5.29 6.19
C LEU A 199 22.47 -4.15 5.23
N ILE A 200 21.59 -4.38 4.26
CA ILE A 200 21.14 -3.35 3.31
C ILE A 200 20.50 -2.16 4.05
N ASN A 201 19.62 -2.43 5.02
CA ASN A 201 18.98 -1.36 5.79
C ASN A 201 19.98 -0.57 6.64
N SER A 202 20.97 -1.25 7.22
CA SER A 202 22.08 -0.60 7.94
C SER A 202 22.92 0.28 7.01
N LEU A 203 23.27 -0.20 5.82
CA LEU A 203 24.04 0.57 4.85
C LEU A 203 23.29 1.80 4.34
N LYS A 204 21.98 1.69 4.08
CA LYS A 204 21.15 2.84 3.73
C LYS A 204 21.13 3.89 4.84
N ARG A 205 21.06 3.45 6.10
CA ARG A 205 21.12 4.35 7.25
C ARG A 205 22.46 5.09 7.31
N LYS A 206 23.57 4.37 7.18
CA LYS A 206 24.91 4.96 7.12
C LYS A 206 25.05 5.95 5.97
N LEU A 207 24.54 5.60 4.78
CA LEU A 207 24.60 6.47 3.61
C LEU A 207 23.84 7.80 3.83
N ALA A 208 22.73 7.78 4.57
CA ALA A 208 22.03 9.01 4.96
C ALA A 208 22.77 9.84 6.03
N GLU A 209 23.72 9.25 6.77
CA GLU A 209 24.59 9.98 7.70
C GLU A 209 25.75 10.65 6.94
N ASP A 210 26.22 10.02 5.86
CA ASP A 210 27.34 10.50 5.04
C ASP A 210 26.94 11.67 4.11
N TYR A 211 25.66 11.84 3.77
CA TYR A 211 25.17 12.85 2.82
C TYR A 211 24.10 13.76 3.42
N LYS A 212 24.37 15.07 3.50
CA LYS A 212 23.48 16.08 4.11
C LYS A 212 22.09 16.18 3.49
N HIS A 213 21.94 15.93 2.18
CA HIS A 213 20.67 16.02 1.45
C HIS A 213 19.92 14.68 1.38
N VAL A 214 20.42 13.66 2.08
CA VAL A 214 19.87 12.31 2.12
C VAL A 214 19.34 12.01 3.50
N PHE A 215 18.17 11.38 3.56
CA PHE A 215 17.52 11.01 4.81
C PHE A 215 17.21 9.52 4.82
N TYR A 216 17.14 8.92 6.00
CA TYR A 216 16.74 7.52 6.15
C TYR A 216 15.46 7.44 6.96
N VAL A 217 14.45 6.76 6.41
CA VAL A 217 13.19 6.46 7.10
C VAL A 217 13.07 4.94 7.28
N ASP A 218 13.08 4.53 8.54
CA ASP A 218 12.67 3.17 8.94
C ASP A 218 11.15 3.07 8.92
N ASN A 219 10.62 2.18 8.08
CA ASN A 219 9.19 1.98 7.90
C ASN A 219 8.55 1.03 8.93
N GLY A 220 9.34 0.43 9.83
CA GLY A 220 8.84 -0.46 10.86
C GLY A 220 8.46 -1.87 10.41
N LEU A 221 8.60 -2.18 9.13
CA LEU A 221 8.40 -3.52 8.57
C LEU A 221 9.72 -4.22 8.24
N SER A 222 10.83 -3.74 8.78
CA SER A 222 12.15 -4.34 8.63
C SER A 222 12.28 -5.64 9.45
N PRO A 223 13.35 -6.42 9.26
CA PRO A 223 13.61 -7.61 10.06
C PRO A 223 13.67 -7.38 11.57
N LEU A 224 14.01 -6.17 12.01
CA LEU A 224 14.15 -5.86 13.43
C LEU A 224 12.78 -5.85 14.15
N THR A 225 11.68 -5.74 13.41
CA THR A 225 10.33 -5.85 13.94
C THR A 225 9.86 -7.30 13.94
N ARG A 226 9.50 -7.82 15.11
CA ARG A 226 8.97 -9.19 15.29
C ARG A 226 7.44 -9.24 15.27
N LYS A 227 6.90 -10.44 15.03
CA LYS A 227 5.49 -10.82 15.00
C LYS A 227 4.65 -9.96 14.06
N LYS A 228 5.07 -9.86 12.81
CA LYS A 228 4.48 -8.96 11.80
C LYS A 228 3.76 -9.65 10.64
N MET A 229 3.48 -10.94 10.75
CA MET A 229 2.86 -11.75 9.69
C MET A 229 1.54 -11.21 9.14
N LEU A 230 0.73 -10.52 9.95
CA LEU A 230 -0.55 -9.93 9.52
C LEU A 230 -0.39 -8.79 8.51
N PHE A 231 0.81 -8.22 8.40
CA PHE A 231 1.12 -7.08 7.54
C PHE A 231 1.81 -7.51 6.24
N PHE A 232 1.90 -8.81 5.95
CA PHE A 232 2.63 -9.37 4.81
C PHE A 232 1.81 -10.40 4.03
N ALA A 233 1.76 -10.22 2.70
CA ALA A 233 1.12 -11.13 1.77
C ALA A 233 2.02 -12.34 1.45
N ASP A 234 3.33 -12.13 1.42
CA ASP A 234 4.35 -13.17 1.33
C ASP A 234 5.59 -12.77 2.15
N ALA A 235 6.71 -13.47 2.01
CA ALA A 235 7.92 -13.17 2.79
C ALA A 235 8.50 -11.75 2.54
N ILE A 236 8.08 -11.05 1.48
CA ILE A 236 8.68 -9.82 0.94
C ILE A 236 7.67 -8.66 0.91
N HIS A 237 6.44 -8.90 0.47
CA HIS A 237 5.47 -7.88 0.09
C HIS A 237 4.51 -7.55 1.23
N PRO A 238 4.43 -6.28 1.66
CA PRO A 238 3.42 -5.83 2.61
C PRO A 238 2.00 -5.92 2.02
N THR A 239 1.02 -6.25 2.87
CA THR A 239 -0.42 -6.11 2.56
C THR A 239 -0.82 -4.63 2.52
N GLY A 240 -2.09 -4.31 2.24
CA GLY A 240 -2.60 -2.94 2.35
C GLY A 240 -2.37 -2.33 3.75
N SER A 241 -2.61 -3.10 4.81
CA SER A 241 -2.32 -2.67 6.19
C SER A 241 -0.81 -2.45 6.43
N GLY A 242 0.06 -3.29 5.86
CA GLY A 242 1.50 -3.09 5.93
C GLY A 242 1.97 -1.85 5.16
N ASN A 243 1.50 -1.66 3.92
CA ASN A 243 1.78 -0.47 3.12
C ASN A 243 1.26 0.80 3.80
N ARG A 244 0.15 0.72 4.54
CA ARG A 244 -0.36 1.84 5.33
C ARG A 244 0.60 2.25 6.44
N VAL A 245 1.13 1.31 7.23
CA VAL A 245 2.14 1.62 8.26
C VAL A 245 3.36 2.28 7.62
N LEU A 246 3.84 1.71 6.51
CA LEU A 246 4.99 2.24 5.76
C LEU A 246 4.74 3.67 5.32
N ALA A 247 3.61 3.91 4.65
CA ALA A 247 3.19 5.24 4.20
C ALA A 247 3.06 6.21 5.38
N PHE A 248 2.56 5.75 6.52
CA PHE A 248 2.40 6.60 7.71
C PHE A 248 3.73 7.07 8.29
N GLN A 249 4.79 6.25 8.27
CA GLN A 249 6.12 6.70 8.70
C GLN A 249 6.68 7.79 7.78
N LEU A 250 6.49 7.63 6.47
CA LEU A 250 6.87 8.64 5.48
C LEU A 250 6.04 9.92 5.62
N PHE A 251 4.74 9.77 5.87
CA PHE A 251 3.83 10.88 6.12
C PHE A 251 4.30 11.71 7.32
N LYS A 252 4.61 11.09 8.47
CA LYS A 252 5.14 11.80 9.65
C LYS A 252 6.41 12.57 9.35
N TYR A 253 7.36 11.94 8.64
CA TYR A 253 8.61 12.57 8.23
C TYR A 253 8.38 13.77 7.30
N LEU A 254 7.54 13.61 6.28
CA LEU A 254 7.26 14.66 5.30
C LEU A 254 6.43 15.80 5.87
N ASN A 255 5.45 15.52 6.73
CA ASN A 255 4.64 16.54 7.37
C ASN A 255 5.49 17.48 8.23
N GLU A 256 6.43 16.94 9.01
CA GLU A 256 7.38 17.72 9.80
C GLU A 256 8.30 18.56 8.91
N LYS A 257 8.84 17.95 7.86
CA LYS A 257 9.82 18.60 6.97
C LYS A 257 9.20 19.72 6.13
N LEU A 258 8.05 19.44 5.51
CA LEU A 258 7.38 20.37 4.60
C LEU A 258 6.57 21.43 5.35
N ARG A 259 6.51 21.36 6.69
CA ARG A 259 5.74 22.28 7.55
C ARG A 259 4.33 22.52 6.99
N LEU A 260 3.61 21.44 6.66
CA LEU A 260 2.30 21.54 6.00
C LEU A 260 1.20 22.17 6.89
N ASN A 261 1.54 22.74 8.07
CA ASN A 261 0.64 23.31 9.07
C ASN A 261 -0.56 22.38 9.36
N GLU A 262 -0.31 21.07 9.41
CA GLU A 262 -1.36 20.08 9.63
C GLU A 262 -1.60 19.81 11.12
N ASN A 263 -2.88 19.72 11.52
CA ASN A 263 -3.31 19.54 12.91
C ASN A 263 -2.91 18.17 13.50
N PHE A 264 -2.70 17.14 12.67
CA PHE A 264 -2.22 15.84 13.14
C PHE A 264 -0.68 15.84 13.22
N VAL A 265 -0.14 16.48 14.25
CA VAL A 265 1.31 16.64 14.47
C VAL A 265 1.89 15.42 15.19
N GLU A 266 1.95 14.28 14.50
CA GLU A 266 2.84 13.18 14.94
C GLU A 266 4.23 13.35 14.32
N LYS A 267 5.23 13.55 15.18
CA LYS A 267 6.63 13.69 14.75
C LYS A 267 7.24 12.33 14.41
N TYR A 268 8.08 12.29 13.39
CA TYR A 268 8.89 11.10 13.14
C TYR A 268 9.95 10.96 14.22
N ARG A 269 10.16 9.73 14.73
CA ARG A 269 11.21 9.45 15.71
C ARG A 269 11.95 8.17 15.35
N LYS A 270 13.28 8.24 15.35
CA LYS A 270 14.15 7.06 15.25
C LYS A 270 14.06 6.29 16.56
N GLU A 271 13.35 5.18 16.55
CA GLU A 271 13.03 4.41 17.75
C GLU A 271 13.02 2.91 17.43
N SER A 272 13.21 2.08 18.46
CA SER A 272 13.11 0.62 18.32
C SER A 272 11.68 0.20 17.99
N TRP A 273 11.56 -0.81 17.13
CA TRP A 273 10.28 -1.37 16.74
C TRP A 273 9.96 -2.62 17.56
N SER A 274 8.72 -2.69 18.02
CA SER A 274 8.13 -3.85 18.65
C SER A 274 6.80 -4.17 17.97
N ARG A 275 6.29 -5.38 18.18
CA ARG A 275 4.94 -5.77 17.74
C ARG A 275 3.90 -4.75 18.21
N ASN A 276 3.96 -4.38 19.49
CA ASN A 276 3.03 -3.44 20.13
C ASN A 276 3.07 -2.06 19.47
N LYS A 277 4.26 -1.59 19.13
CA LYS A 277 4.44 -0.34 18.41
C LYS A 277 3.92 -0.43 16.97
N LEU A 278 4.18 -1.53 16.27
CA LEU A 278 3.68 -1.74 14.91
C LEU A 278 2.15 -1.67 14.87
N GLU A 279 1.48 -2.34 15.80
CA GLU A 279 0.03 -2.28 15.93
C GLU A 279 -0.48 -0.87 16.27
N LEU A 280 0.18 -0.15 17.20
CA LEU A 280 -0.18 1.22 17.52
C LEU A 280 0.00 2.17 16.32
N GLU A 281 1.08 2.03 15.56
CA GLU A 281 1.36 2.86 14.38
C GLU A 281 0.38 2.56 13.24
N TYR A 282 -0.06 1.30 13.10
CA TYR A 282 -1.17 0.97 12.22
C TYR A 282 -2.48 1.62 12.69
N LEU A 283 -2.81 1.56 13.98
CA LEU A 283 -3.99 2.22 14.52
C LEU A 283 -3.98 3.73 14.23
N LYS A 284 -2.88 4.41 14.58
CA LYS A 284 -2.67 5.84 14.32
C LYS A 284 -2.80 6.19 12.85
N SER A 285 -2.31 5.34 11.95
CA SER A 285 -2.39 5.60 10.51
C SER A 285 -3.83 5.65 9.98
N ILE A 286 -4.78 4.93 10.60
CA ILE A 286 -6.21 4.97 10.27
C ILE A 286 -6.79 6.33 10.71
N PHE A 287 -6.49 6.78 11.93
CA PHE A 287 -6.89 8.11 12.42
C PHE A 287 -6.21 9.25 11.67
N ALA A 288 -5.00 9.04 11.14
CA ALA A 288 -4.33 10.04 10.34
C ALA A 288 -5.01 10.20 8.97
N SER A 289 -5.45 9.11 8.35
CA SER A 289 -6.15 9.17 7.06
C SER A 289 -6.90 7.88 6.82
N ASN A 290 -8.21 7.94 6.98
CA ASN A 290 -9.15 6.94 6.49
C ASN A 290 -10.17 7.67 5.61
N ARG A 291 -9.96 7.59 4.30
CA ARG A 291 -10.86 8.17 3.30
C ARG A 291 -11.87 7.12 2.86
N ILE A 292 -12.81 7.54 2.02
CA ILE A 292 -13.78 6.61 1.47
C ILE A 292 -13.13 5.46 0.69
N GLU A 293 -12.04 5.70 -0.03
CA GLU A 293 -11.34 4.65 -0.77
C GLU A 293 -10.75 3.59 0.18
N ASP A 294 -10.30 4.01 1.38
CA ASP A 294 -9.84 3.09 2.44
C ASP A 294 -11.01 2.29 3.02
N LEU A 295 -12.13 2.96 3.27
CA LEU A 295 -13.34 2.36 3.82
C LEU A 295 -13.96 1.33 2.87
N SER A 296 -14.08 1.65 1.58
CA SER A 296 -14.60 0.74 0.57
C SER A 296 -13.74 -0.51 0.44
N PHE A 297 -12.41 -0.33 0.42
CA PHE A 297 -11.50 -1.47 0.28
C PHE A 297 -11.47 -2.36 1.52
N SER A 298 -11.33 -1.77 2.70
CA SER A 298 -11.36 -2.52 3.97
C SER A 298 -12.71 -3.20 4.18
N GLY A 299 -13.82 -2.55 3.80
CA GLY A 299 -15.17 -3.11 3.84
C GLY A 299 -15.35 -4.31 2.92
N CYS A 300 -14.79 -4.24 1.70
CA CYS A 300 -14.74 -5.41 0.84
C CYS A 300 -14.01 -6.58 1.55
N LEU A 301 -12.84 -6.34 2.16
CA LEU A 301 -12.07 -7.41 2.81
C LEU A 301 -12.84 -8.00 4.00
N ALA A 302 -13.53 -7.16 4.76
CA ALA A 302 -14.32 -7.56 5.91
C ALA A 302 -15.59 -8.35 5.51
N LEU A 303 -16.23 -8.01 4.39
CA LEU A 303 -17.50 -8.63 3.98
C LEU A 303 -17.32 -9.85 3.10
N HIS A 304 -16.22 -9.93 2.36
CA HIS A 304 -15.93 -11.04 1.44
C HIS A 304 -14.78 -11.93 1.93
N GLU A 305 -14.59 -12.06 3.24
CA GLU A 305 -13.62 -13.00 3.84
C GLU A 305 -12.16 -12.82 3.37
N GLY A 306 -11.77 -11.56 3.14
CA GLY A 306 -10.46 -11.22 2.58
C GLY A 306 -10.35 -11.44 1.08
N ILE A 307 -11.44 -11.81 0.40
CA ILE A 307 -11.51 -12.07 -1.04
C ILE A 307 -12.05 -10.83 -1.76
N CYS A 308 -11.15 -9.88 -2.02
CA CYS A 308 -11.51 -8.70 -2.80
C CYS A 308 -10.98 -8.74 -4.22
N THR A 309 -9.95 -9.54 -4.52
CA THR A 309 -9.29 -9.43 -5.83
C THR A 309 -9.21 -10.79 -6.51
N ASN A 310 -9.13 -10.82 -7.84
CA ASN A 310 -9.18 -12.06 -8.63
C ASN A 310 -8.10 -13.11 -8.26
N MET A 311 -7.10 -12.75 -7.44
CA MET A 311 -6.05 -13.66 -6.98
C MET A 311 -6.32 -14.32 -5.63
N SER A 312 -7.24 -13.80 -4.82
CA SER A 312 -7.59 -14.38 -3.51
C SER A 312 -8.52 -15.58 -3.61
N THR A 313 -8.48 -16.36 -4.69
CA THR A 313 -9.31 -17.56 -4.89
C THR A 313 -8.51 -18.87 -4.90
N SER A 314 -7.17 -18.82 -4.97
CA SER A 314 -6.31 -20.01 -4.80
C SER A 314 -6.19 -20.44 -3.33
N GLU A 315 -6.42 -21.72 -3.02
CA GLU A 315 -6.26 -22.33 -1.67
C GLU A 315 -4.87 -22.07 -1.05
N LYS A 316 -3.85 -21.88 -1.90
CA LYS A 316 -2.47 -21.59 -1.48
C LYS A 316 -2.35 -20.31 -0.63
N PHE A 317 -3.34 -19.42 -0.70
CA PHE A 317 -3.35 -18.14 -0.01
C PHE A 317 -4.34 -18.08 1.17
N ASP A 318 -4.92 -19.21 1.61
CA ASP A 318 -5.94 -19.23 2.68
C ASP A 318 -5.49 -18.50 3.96
N SER A 319 -4.28 -18.78 4.45
CA SER A 319 -3.74 -18.09 5.63
C SER A 319 -3.59 -16.58 5.42
N VAL A 320 -3.21 -16.16 4.21
CA VAL A 320 -3.08 -14.74 3.86
C VAL A 320 -4.46 -14.07 3.79
N ARG A 321 -5.48 -14.74 3.25
CA ARG A 321 -6.86 -14.23 3.26
C ARG A 321 -7.37 -13.99 4.67
N LYS A 322 -7.12 -14.92 5.58
CA LYS A 322 -7.43 -14.77 7.02
C LYS A 322 -6.77 -13.54 7.61
N TYR A 323 -5.52 -13.26 7.26
CA TYR A 323 -4.80 -12.06 7.73
C TYR A 323 -5.34 -10.76 7.13
N LEU A 324 -5.68 -10.77 5.84
CA LEU A 324 -6.34 -9.66 5.16
C LEU A 324 -7.72 -9.37 5.75
N TYR A 325 -8.49 -10.43 6.05
CA TYR A 325 -9.77 -10.32 6.73
C TYR A 325 -9.65 -9.64 8.10
N VAL A 326 -8.70 -10.09 8.94
CA VAL A 326 -8.49 -9.53 10.29
C VAL A 326 -8.12 -8.05 10.22
N THR A 327 -7.10 -7.70 9.43
CA THR A 327 -6.65 -6.31 9.34
C THR A 327 -7.66 -5.40 8.62
N GLY A 328 -8.34 -5.92 7.60
CA GLY A 328 -9.42 -5.25 6.89
C GLY A 328 -10.65 -5.03 7.75
N THR A 329 -11.04 -6.00 8.59
CA THR A 329 -12.16 -5.85 9.53
C THR A 329 -11.88 -4.76 10.56
N VAL A 330 -10.69 -4.75 11.15
CA VAL A 330 -10.26 -3.70 12.08
C VAL A 330 -10.31 -2.32 11.42
N GLU A 331 -9.77 -2.17 10.21
CA GLU A 331 -9.78 -0.90 9.47
C GLU A 331 -11.18 -0.48 9.05
N PHE A 332 -12.02 -1.43 8.64
CA PHE A 332 -13.38 -1.15 8.18
C PHE A 332 -14.29 -0.71 9.31
N VAL A 333 -14.32 -1.45 10.42
CA VAL A 333 -15.19 -1.12 11.57
C VAL A 333 -14.75 0.20 12.18
N LEU A 334 -13.44 0.38 12.41
CA LEU A 334 -12.92 1.64 12.93
C LEU A 334 -13.16 2.81 11.96
N GLY A 335 -12.87 2.64 10.67
CA GLY A 335 -13.11 3.65 9.64
C GLY A 335 -14.60 4.02 9.56
N SER A 336 -15.50 3.05 9.70
CA SER A 336 -16.94 3.28 9.73
C SER A 336 -17.36 4.09 10.96
N MET A 337 -16.82 3.78 12.14
CA MET A 337 -17.06 4.53 13.37
C MET A 337 -16.56 5.98 13.26
N LEU A 338 -15.44 6.20 12.58
CA LEU A 338 -14.85 7.54 12.37
C LEU A 338 -15.63 8.36 11.34
N GLN A 339 -15.99 7.76 10.20
CA GLN A 339 -16.65 8.48 9.10
C GLN A 339 -18.17 8.63 9.30
N TYR A 340 -18.79 7.70 10.04
CA TYR A 340 -20.23 7.63 10.25
C TYR A 340 -20.57 7.29 11.71
N PRO A 341 -20.24 8.17 12.68
CA PRO A 341 -20.37 7.88 14.11
C PRO A 341 -21.81 7.53 14.54
N PHE A 342 -22.83 8.02 13.85
CA PHE A 342 -24.23 7.73 14.14
C PHE A 342 -24.71 6.37 13.61
N ALA A 343 -23.97 5.73 12.69
CA ALA A 343 -24.37 4.46 12.08
C ALA A 343 -24.53 3.32 13.11
N ILE A 344 -23.78 3.40 14.21
CA ILE A 344 -23.83 2.41 15.30
C ILE A 344 -25.19 2.33 16.00
N LYS A 345 -26.04 3.38 15.88
CA LYS A 345 -27.40 3.39 16.44
C LYS A 345 -28.36 2.47 15.69
N ASN A 346 -28.04 2.12 14.44
CA ASN A 346 -28.82 1.16 13.67
C ASN A 346 -28.48 -0.27 14.13
N SER A 347 -29.50 -1.01 14.61
CA SER A 347 -29.32 -2.35 15.16
C SER A 347 -28.72 -3.36 14.18
N ASN A 348 -29.06 -3.26 12.89
CA ASN A 348 -28.54 -4.16 11.85
C ASN A 348 -27.05 -3.90 11.61
N ILE A 349 -26.66 -2.63 11.52
CA ILE A 349 -25.26 -2.23 11.36
C ILE A 349 -24.45 -2.64 12.59
N ARG A 350 -24.97 -2.38 13.79
CA ARG A 350 -24.35 -2.80 15.05
C ARG A 350 -24.11 -4.30 15.09
N GLY A 351 -25.17 -5.10 14.91
CA GLY A 351 -25.07 -6.56 14.99
C GLY A 351 -24.08 -7.14 13.97
N LEU A 352 -23.98 -6.50 12.80
CA LEU A 352 -22.98 -6.86 11.81
C LEU A 352 -21.56 -6.50 12.25
N TRP A 353 -21.29 -5.26 12.69
CA TRP A 353 -19.95 -4.89 13.16
C TRP A 353 -19.50 -5.80 14.30
N GLU A 354 -20.40 -6.12 15.24
CA GLU A 354 -20.12 -7.10 16.30
C GLU A 354 -19.79 -8.48 15.73
N GLY A 355 -20.53 -8.97 14.74
CA GLY A 355 -20.29 -10.25 14.07
C GLY A 355 -18.93 -10.29 13.36
N LEU A 356 -18.57 -9.23 12.64
CA LEU A 356 -17.27 -9.09 11.98
C LEU A 356 -16.13 -9.08 13.00
N MET A 357 -16.25 -8.30 14.08
CA MET A 357 -15.23 -8.24 15.13
C MET A 357 -15.05 -9.57 15.87
N LYS A 358 -16.15 -10.29 16.17
CA LYS A 358 -16.12 -11.63 16.75
C LYS A 358 -15.34 -12.59 15.84
N LYS A 359 -15.72 -12.67 14.55
CA LYS A 359 -15.03 -13.52 13.57
C LYS A 359 -13.55 -13.14 13.40
N SER A 360 -13.23 -11.85 13.43
CA SER A 360 -11.83 -11.39 13.39
C SER A 360 -11.02 -11.87 14.59
N ILE A 361 -11.61 -11.92 15.78
CA ILE A 361 -10.98 -12.45 17.00
C ILE A 361 -10.82 -13.97 16.89
N ASP A 362 -11.83 -14.68 16.39
CA ASP A 362 -11.78 -16.14 16.23
C ASP A 362 -10.69 -16.57 15.24
N ILE A 363 -10.52 -15.82 14.15
CA ILE A 363 -9.45 -16.07 13.16
C ILE A 363 -8.07 -15.77 13.73
N ASN A 364 -7.91 -14.69 14.50
CA ASN A 364 -6.64 -14.34 15.12
C ASN A 364 -6.82 -13.65 16.48
N SER A 365 -6.81 -14.45 17.54
CA SER A 365 -6.88 -14.00 18.93
C SER A 365 -5.60 -13.30 19.41
N ASN A 366 -4.56 -13.31 18.58
CA ASN A 366 -3.27 -12.69 18.85
C ASN A 366 -3.15 -11.30 18.21
N PHE A 367 -4.22 -10.60 17.83
CA PHE A 367 -4.15 -9.23 17.31
C PHE A 367 -4.84 -8.24 18.27
N SER A 368 -4.07 -7.36 18.93
CA SER A 368 -4.61 -6.55 20.04
C SER A 368 -5.64 -5.52 19.58
N LEU A 369 -5.53 -5.06 18.33
CA LEU A 369 -6.45 -4.08 17.76
C LEU A 369 -7.85 -4.63 17.53
N SER A 370 -8.02 -5.95 17.29
CA SER A 370 -9.34 -6.56 17.22
C SER A 370 -10.11 -6.34 18.52
N TYR A 371 -9.45 -6.57 19.66
CA TYR A 371 -10.02 -6.35 20.98
C TYR A 371 -10.20 -4.86 21.28
N TRP A 372 -9.24 -4.02 20.88
CA TRP A 372 -9.32 -2.57 21.13
C TRP A 372 -10.49 -1.91 20.39
N VAL A 373 -10.65 -2.19 19.10
CA VAL A 373 -11.78 -1.68 18.30
C VAL A 373 -13.10 -2.23 18.85
N PHE A 374 -13.15 -3.51 19.21
CA PHE A 374 -14.39 -4.10 19.72
C PHE A 374 -14.79 -3.54 21.10
N GLY A 375 -13.82 -3.36 21.99
CA GLY A 375 -14.06 -2.70 23.28
C GLY A 375 -14.44 -1.23 23.14
N THR A 376 -13.86 -0.54 22.16
CA THR A 376 -14.21 0.86 21.84
C THR A 376 -15.64 0.98 21.31
N LEU A 377 -16.06 0.05 20.45
CA LEU A 377 -17.45 -0.06 19.97
C LEU A 377 -18.44 -0.16 21.14
N TYR A 378 -18.20 -1.06 22.10
CA TYR A 378 -19.03 -1.16 23.31
C TYR A 378 -18.94 0.07 24.21
N SER A 379 -17.78 0.71 24.29
CA SER A 379 -17.62 1.96 25.05
C SER A 379 -18.51 3.08 24.50
N ILE A 380 -18.68 3.16 23.17
CA ILE A 380 -19.57 4.16 22.53
C ILE A 380 -21.03 3.82 22.77
N LEU A 381 -21.38 2.53 22.81
CA LEU A 381 -22.73 2.05 23.11
C LEU A 381 -23.13 2.22 24.60
N GLY A 382 -22.18 2.50 25.49
CA GLY A 382 -22.42 2.57 26.93
C GLY A 382 -22.39 1.21 27.65
N GLU A 383 -22.01 0.14 26.95
CA GLU A 383 -21.93 -1.23 27.46
C GLU A 383 -20.65 -1.45 28.28
N LYS A 384 -20.63 -0.92 29.52
CA LYS A 384 -19.41 -0.79 30.35
C LYS A 384 -18.70 -2.13 30.61
N ASP A 385 -19.45 -3.20 30.88
CA ASP A 385 -18.86 -4.51 31.22
C ASP A 385 -18.15 -5.14 30.01
N LEU A 386 -18.80 -5.08 28.84
CA LEU A 386 -18.22 -5.57 27.60
C LEU A 386 -17.03 -4.71 27.17
N ALA A 387 -17.15 -3.37 27.27
CA ALA A 387 -16.04 -2.47 27.00
C ALA A 387 -14.82 -2.79 27.88
N SER A 388 -15.03 -2.94 29.19
CA SER A 388 -13.99 -3.29 30.16
C SER A 388 -13.32 -4.63 29.83
N LYS A 389 -14.12 -5.66 29.49
CA LYS A 389 -13.64 -6.99 29.10
C LYS A 389 -12.71 -6.91 27.89
N TYR A 390 -13.16 -6.33 26.78
CA TYR A 390 -12.39 -6.33 25.53
C TYR A 390 -11.20 -5.36 25.58
N LEU A 391 -11.36 -4.15 26.14
CA LEU A 391 -10.25 -3.22 26.32
C LEU A 391 -9.21 -3.77 27.29
N GLY A 392 -9.62 -4.46 28.36
CA GLY A 392 -8.71 -5.13 29.30
C GLY A 392 -7.81 -6.15 28.61
N ILE A 393 -8.37 -6.97 27.71
CA ILE A 393 -7.59 -7.91 26.89
C ILE A 393 -6.63 -7.16 25.97
N ALA A 394 -7.13 -6.15 25.25
CA ALA A 394 -6.31 -5.34 24.34
C ALA A 394 -5.10 -4.71 25.05
N TYR A 395 -5.32 -4.14 26.23
CA TYR A 395 -4.28 -3.49 27.03
C TYR A 395 -3.29 -4.47 27.66
N LYS A 396 -3.73 -5.69 27.99
CA LYS A 396 -2.82 -6.75 28.45
C LYS A 396 -1.90 -7.21 27.32
N MET A 397 -2.43 -7.33 26.09
CA MET A 397 -1.66 -7.71 24.91
C MET A 397 -0.72 -6.59 24.46
N ASN A 398 -1.22 -5.36 24.42
CA ASN A 398 -0.50 -4.18 23.98
C ASN A 398 -0.73 -3.01 24.95
N PRO A 399 0.13 -2.86 25.97
CA PRO A 399 0.00 -1.80 26.98
C PRO A 399 0.05 -0.38 26.41
N LEU A 400 0.64 -0.17 25.23
CA LEU A 400 0.73 1.15 24.59
C LEU A 400 -0.65 1.71 24.21
N LEU A 401 -1.64 0.84 24.01
CA LEU A 401 -3.00 1.23 23.66
C LEU A 401 -3.73 1.97 24.81
N LYS A 402 -3.30 1.81 26.07
CA LYS A 402 -3.86 2.56 27.21
C LYS A 402 -3.69 4.07 27.04
N GLY A 403 -2.60 4.50 26.41
CA GLY A 403 -2.31 5.91 26.15
C GLY A 403 -3.03 6.48 24.93
N PHE A 404 -3.79 5.67 24.20
CA PHE A 404 -4.42 6.05 22.93
C PHE A 404 -5.94 6.19 23.10
N SER A 405 -6.42 7.43 23.28
CA SER A 405 -7.84 7.73 23.47
C SER A 405 -8.60 7.78 22.14
N PHE A 406 -9.64 6.96 21.98
CA PHE A 406 -10.49 7.02 20.78
C PHE A 406 -11.10 8.41 20.60
N LYS A 407 -11.77 8.95 21.63
CA LYS A 407 -12.49 10.23 21.53
C LYS A 407 -11.59 11.36 21.07
N LYS A 408 -10.44 11.55 21.74
CA LYS A 408 -9.48 12.60 21.39
C LYS A 408 -9.02 12.51 19.93
N ASN A 409 -8.70 11.30 19.45
CA ASN A 409 -8.21 11.14 18.08
C ASN A 409 -9.35 11.18 17.05
N ALA A 410 -10.58 10.79 17.42
CA ALA A 410 -11.76 10.92 16.57
C ALA A 410 -12.13 12.40 16.36
N ASP A 411 -12.09 13.21 17.41
CA ASP A 411 -12.30 14.66 17.33
C ASP A 411 -11.27 15.31 16.37
N GLN A 412 -9.99 14.93 16.48
CA GLN A 412 -8.94 15.39 15.56
C GLN A 412 -9.11 14.89 14.12
N PHE A 413 -9.63 13.67 13.95
CA PHE A 413 -9.95 13.13 12.63
C PHE A 413 -11.06 13.96 11.99
N GLU A 414 -12.13 14.27 12.74
CA GLU A 414 -13.28 15.05 12.25
C GLU A 414 -12.88 16.44 11.73
N GLU A 415 -11.96 17.13 12.40
CA GLU A 415 -11.43 18.43 11.94
C GLU A 415 -10.83 18.39 10.53
N ASN A 416 -10.25 17.26 10.14
CA ASN A 416 -9.52 17.09 8.88
C ASN A 416 -10.27 16.23 7.86
N PHE A 417 -11.36 15.58 8.30
CA PHE A 417 -12.13 14.66 7.49
C PHE A 417 -13.07 15.41 6.56
N LYS A 418 -12.97 15.13 5.27
CA LYS A 418 -13.95 15.57 4.28
C LYS A 418 -14.87 14.41 3.96
N LYS A 419 -16.12 14.49 4.44
CA LYS A 419 -17.15 13.51 4.10
C LYS A 419 -17.31 13.44 2.59
N ASN A 420 -17.44 12.22 2.07
CA ASN A 420 -17.73 12.03 0.66
C ASN A 420 -19.15 12.54 0.35
N PRO A 421 -19.31 13.51 -0.57
CA PRO A 421 -20.63 14.08 -0.88
C PRO A 421 -21.59 13.07 -1.52
N PHE A 422 -21.08 11.99 -2.12
CA PHE A 422 -21.87 10.98 -2.81
C PHE A 422 -22.34 9.84 -1.89
N ILE A 423 -21.94 9.83 -0.62
CA ILE A 423 -22.36 8.81 0.35
C ILE A 423 -23.03 9.50 1.53
N TYR A 424 -24.29 9.86 1.30
CA TYR A 424 -25.16 10.42 2.33
C TYR A 424 -25.81 9.31 3.18
N ASP A 425 -26.02 8.14 2.61
CA ASP A 425 -26.61 6.98 3.29
C ASP A 425 -25.59 5.84 3.45
N TYR A 426 -25.11 5.69 4.68
CA TYR A 426 -24.15 4.65 5.03
C TYR A 426 -24.76 3.24 4.97
N ALA A 427 -26.05 3.06 5.22
CA ALA A 427 -26.71 1.76 5.13
C ALA A 427 -26.77 1.30 3.66
N ASN A 428 -27.12 2.19 2.74
CA ASN A 428 -27.09 1.90 1.30
C ASN A 428 -25.68 1.59 0.79
N PHE A 429 -24.67 2.36 1.21
CA PHE A 429 -23.27 2.06 0.91
C PHE A 429 -22.88 0.66 1.39
N PHE A 430 -23.27 0.34 2.62
CA PHE A 430 -23.00 -0.95 3.23
C PHE A 430 -23.66 -2.11 2.48
N ASP A 431 -24.96 -2.00 2.19
CA ASP A 431 -25.72 -3.03 1.48
C ASP A 431 -25.17 -3.28 0.08
N ALA A 432 -24.64 -2.24 -0.57
CA ALA A 432 -23.97 -2.38 -1.85
C ALA A 432 -22.66 -3.18 -1.74
N LEU A 433 -21.85 -2.96 -0.70
CA LEU A 433 -20.63 -3.75 -0.48
C LEU A 433 -20.92 -5.22 -0.13
N LYS A 434 -22.05 -5.50 0.52
CA LYS A 434 -22.45 -6.85 0.95
C LYS A 434 -22.90 -7.74 -0.21
N LYS A 435 -23.30 -7.17 -1.36
CA LYS A 435 -23.74 -7.94 -2.53
C LYS A 435 -22.63 -8.93 -2.93
N PRO A 436 -22.94 -10.24 -3.11
CA PRO A 436 -21.93 -11.25 -3.31
C PRO A 436 -21.04 -10.96 -4.52
N HIS A 437 -19.73 -11.15 -4.34
CA HIS A 437 -18.67 -10.92 -5.30
C HIS A 437 -18.65 -11.93 -6.47
N GLN A 438 -19.79 -12.51 -6.86
CA GLN A 438 -19.82 -13.22 -8.13
C GLN A 438 -19.78 -12.15 -9.23
N PRO A 439 -18.79 -12.16 -10.14
CA PRO A 439 -19.05 -11.65 -11.46
C PRO A 439 -20.12 -12.59 -12.05
N ASP A 440 -21.38 -12.33 -11.72
CA ASP A 440 -22.54 -12.97 -12.33
C ASP A 440 -22.34 -12.92 -13.86
N ARG A 441 -22.99 -13.82 -14.59
CA ARG A 441 -23.29 -13.59 -16.01
C ARG A 441 -23.70 -12.13 -16.25
N ARG A 442 -24.36 -11.44 -15.31
CA ARG A 442 -24.55 -9.97 -15.29
C ARG A 442 -23.30 -9.11 -15.23
N PHE A 443 -22.22 -9.44 -14.53
CA PHE A 443 -20.95 -8.67 -14.63
C PHE A 443 -20.32 -8.83 -16.00
N PHE A 444 -20.34 -10.04 -16.58
CA PHE A 444 -19.86 -10.25 -17.95
C PHE A 444 -20.82 -9.65 -18.98
N GLU A 445 -22.13 -9.83 -18.82
CA GLU A 445 -23.18 -9.19 -19.62
C GLU A 445 -23.13 -7.68 -19.43
N PHE A 446 -22.73 -7.09 -18.31
CA PHE A 446 -22.61 -5.64 -18.11
C PHE A 446 -21.24 -5.11 -18.57
N TYR A 447 -20.17 -5.89 -18.47
CA TYR A 447 -18.86 -5.62 -19.09
C TYR A 447 -18.96 -5.66 -20.63
N PHE A 448 -19.76 -6.58 -21.18
CA PHE A 448 -20.09 -6.68 -22.60
C PHE A 448 -21.26 -5.76 -23.02
N GLU A 449 -22.22 -5.44 -22.16
CA GLU A 449 -23.26 -4.42 -22.40
C GLU A 449 -22.72 -3.01 -22.22
N MET A 450 -21.63 -2.77 -21.49
CA MET A 450 -20.89 -1.51 -21.59
C MET A 450 -20.20 -1.35 -22.96
N GLN A 451 -19.90 -2.45 -23.65
CA GLN A 451 -19.44 -2.39 -25.04
C GLN A 451 -20.57 -2.04 -26.02
N ASP A 452 -21.86 -2.25 -25.68
CA ASP A 452 -22.93 -2.18 -26.69
C ASP A 452 -24.33 -1.62 -26.28
N LYS A 453 -24.72 -1.60 -25.00
CA LYS A 453 -26.11 -1.27 -24.55
C LYS A 453 -26.26 -0.30 -23.37
N ALA A 454 -25.31 -0.20 -22.43
CA ALA A 454 -25.40 0.72 -21.28
C ALA A 454 -25.21 2.20 -21.68
N LEU A 455 -24.62 2.45 -22.85
CA LEU A 455 -24.52 3.78 -23.46
C LEU A 455 -25.78 4.18 -24.24
N ASN A 456 -26.84 3.35 -24.22
CA ASN A 456 -27.98 3.51 -25.10
C ASN A 456 -29.36 3.45 -24.41
N LYS A 457 -29.51 3.98 -23.17
CA LYS A 457 -30.84 4.38 -22.64
C LYS A 457 -30.89 5.66 -21.78
N LYS A 458 -31.93 6.44 -22.10
CA LYS A 458 -32.67 7.58 -21.49
C LYS A 458 -31.99 8.89 -21.05
N SER A 459 -30.87 8.95 -20.34
CA SER A 459 -30.16 10.25 -20.16
C SER A 459 -28.70 10.12 -19.69
N PRO A 460 -27.80 11.04 -20.10
CA PRO A 460 -26.41 11.11 -19.64
C PRO A 460 -26.24 11.18 -18.12
N GLU A 461 -27.17 11.82 -17.42
CA GLU A 461 -27.14 12.02 -15.96
C GLU A 461 -27.38 10.71 -15.18
N GLU A 462 -28.26 9.83 -15.68
CA GLU A 462 -28.53 8.53 -15.06
C GLU A 462 -27.35 7.55 -15.27
N ALA A 463 -26.69 7.63 -16.43
CA ALA A 463 -25.47 6.87 -16.72
C ALA A 463 -24.29 7.30 -15.84
N LEU A 464 -24.18 8.60 -15.55
CA LEU A 464 -23.18 9.17 -14.64
C LEU A 464 -23.48 8.78 -13.18
N GLY A 465 -24.75 8.84 -12.76
CA GLY A 465 -25.18 8.40 -11.42
C GLY A 465 -24.81 6.95 -11.13
N ARG A 466 -25.05 6.03 -12.07
CA ARG A 466 -24.66 4.61 -11.93
C ARG A 466 -23.16 4.38 -12.03
N HIS A 467 -22.42 5.20 -12.77
CA HIS A 467 -20.94 5.15 -12.79
C HIS A 467 -20.33 5.58 -11.45
N ILE A 468 -20.90 6.61 -10.81
CA ILE A 468 -20.50 7.09 -9.49
C ILE A 468 -20.85 6.03 -8.43
N GLU A 469 -22.05 5.47 -8.49
CA GLU A 469 -22.45 4.33 -7.66
C GLU A 469 -21.48 3.15 -7.84
N PHE A 470 -21.08 2.79 -9.06
CA PHE A 470 -20.10 1.72 -9.31
C PHE A 470 -18.68 2.04 -8.80
N TYR A 471 -18.22 3.29 -8.92
CA TYR A 471 -16.94 3.75 -8.37
C TYR A 471 -16.86 3.53 -6.85
N TYR A 472 -17.97 3.77 -6.14
CA TYR A 472 -18.04 3.69 -4.69
C TYR A 472 -18.42 2.30 -4.15
N THR A 473 -19.10 1.48 -4.95
CA THR A 473 -19.55 0.13 -4.56
C THR A 473 -18.60 -0.97 -5.02
N THR A 474 -17.75 -0.69 -6.01
CA THR A 474 -16.79 -1.66 -6.56
C THR A 474 -15.40 -1.00 -6.69
N PRO A 475 -14.69 -0.77 -5.57
CA PRO A 475 -13.46 0.05 -5.52
C PRO A 475 -12.32 -0.43 -6.44
N LEU A 476 -12.41 -1.64 -7.00
CA LEU A 476 -11.37 -2.28 -7.80
C LEU A 476 -11.35 -1.88 -9.28
N LEU A 477 -12.46 -1.40 -9.86
CA LEU A 477 -12.56 -1.15 -11.31
C LEU A 477 -12.53 0.33 -11.69
N ALA A 478 -12.66 1.23 -10.71
CA ALA A 478 -13.06 2.60 -10.95
C ALA A 478 -11.98 3.52 -11.56
N GLN A 479 -10.79 2.99 -11.87
CA GLN A 479 -9.73 3.75 -12.55
C GLN A 479 -9.45 3.23 -13.98
N SER A 480 -9.56 1.91 -14.17
CA SER A 480 -9.40 1.25 -15.47
C SER A 480 -10.56 1.54 -16.41
N ILE A 481 -11.80 1.59 -15.87
CA ILE A 481 -12.99 1.91 -16.66
C ILE A 481 -12.94 3.34 -17.18
N PHE A 482 -12.75 4.35 -16.32
CA PHE A 482 -12.83 5.75 -16.75
C PHE A 482 -11.78 6.12 -17.80
N SER A 483 -10.56 5.59 -17.67
CA SER A 483 -9.49 5.77 -18.65
C SER A 483 -9.84 5.12 -20.01
N ARG A 484 -10.52 3.97 -20.01
CA ARG A 484 -10.98 3.28 -21.24
C ARG A 484 -12.25 3.89 -21.83
N THR A 485 -13.17 4.38 -21.01
CA THR A 485 -14.39 5.10 -21.44
C THR A 485 -14.02 6.40 -22.15
N LEU A 486 -13.04 7.16 -21.66
CA LEU A 486 -12.50 8.33 -22.35
C LEU A 486 -11.86 7.97 -23.69
N LEU A 487 -11.12 6.86 -23.76
CA LEU A 487 -10.50 6.37 -25.00
C LEU A 487 -11.57 5.96 -26.03
N TYR A 488 -12.60 5.25 -25.58
CA TYR A 488 -13.74 4.84 -26.40
C TYR A 488 -14.53 6.04 -26.93
N LEU A 489 -14.86 7.03 -26.08
CA LEU A 489 -15.60 8.24 -26.49
C LEU A 489 -14.83 9.08 -27.51
N LYS A 490 -13.49 9.13 -27.41
CA LYS A 490 -12.62 9.74 -28.42
C LYS A 490 -12.66 8.96 -29.74
N ASN A 491 -12.57 7.63 -29.69
CA ASN A 491 -12.63 6.77 -30.87
C ASN A 491 -13.99 6.81 -31.57
N GLN A 492 -15.08 7.09 -30.85
CA GLN A 492 -16.44 7.24 -31.40
C GLN A 492 -16.76 8.68 -31.87
N GLN A 493 -15.75 9.55 -32.02
CA GLN A 493 -15.89 10.96 -32.45
C GLN A 493 -16.85 11.82 -31.58
N LYS A 494 -17.19 11.38 -30.35
CA LYS A 494 -18.01 12.15 -29.40
C LYS A 494 -17.14 13.11 -28.58
N ALA A 495 -16.38 13.95 -29.28
CA ALA A 495 -15.34 14.79 -28.71
C ALA A 495 -15.85 15.81 -27.67
N GLU A 496 -17.04 16.36 -27.84
CA GLU A 496 -17.63 17.31 -26.90
C GLU A 496 -18.13 16.65 -25.61
N LEU A 497 -18.68 15.43 -25.68
CA LEU A 497 -19.03 14.66 -24.49
C LEU A 497 -17.78 14.16 -23.76
N ALA A 498 -16.76 13.73 -24.51
CA ALA A 498 -15.45 13.40 -23.95
C ALA A 498 -14.80 14.63 -23.29
N LYS A 499 -14.91 15.83 -23.87
CA LYS A 499 -14.45 17.09 -23.26
C LYS A 499 -15.26 17.46 -22.02
N LYS A 500 -16.59 17.31 -22.03
CA LYS A 500 -17.46 17.60 -20.87
C LYS A 500 -17.14 16.67 -19.71
N ILE A 501 -17.11 15.35 -19.96
CA ILE A 501 -16.71 14.34 -18.97
C ILE A 501 -15.26 14.56 -18.53
N ASN A 502 -14.34 14.88 -19.44
CA ASN A 502 -12.97 15.23 -19.09
C ASN A 502 -12.89 16.54 -18.30
N LYS A 503 -13.78 17.51 -18.49
CA LYS A 503 -13.85 18.77 -17.73
C LYS A 503 -14.42 18.55 -16.33
N ASP A 504 -15.43 17.70 -16.18
CA ASP A 504 -16.01 17.29 -14.90
C ASP A 504 -15.03 16.38 -14.13
N ILE A 505 -14.35 15.47 -14.83
CA ILE A 505 -13.21 14.70 -14.33
C ILE A 505 -12.02 15.61 -14.05
N GLN A 506 -11.76 16.68 -14.80
CA GLN A 506 -10.69 17.64 -14.54
C GLN A 506 -11.01 18.55 -13.36
N GLN A 507 -12.28 18.85 -13.08
CA GLN A 507 -12.69 19.44 -11.80
C GLN A 507 -12.43 18.48 -10.64
N LEU A 508 -12.61 17.17 -10.85
CA LEU A 508 -12.16 16.12 -9.92
C LEU A 508 -10.63 15.87 -9.94
N ALA A 509 -9.91 16.16 -11.04
CA ALA A 509 -8.48 15.93 -11.25
C ALA A 509 -7.61 17.16 -10.91
N LEU A 510 -8.20 18.34 -10.81
CA LEU A 510 -7.62 19.48 -10.10
C LEU A 510 -7.22 19.04 -8.68
N LEU A 511 -7.93 18.06 -8.09
CA LEU A 511 -7.57 17.40 -6.83
C LEU A 511 -6.51 16.27 -6.96
N ARG A 512 -6.27 15.63 -8.12
CA ARG A 512 -5.25 14.56 -8.32
C ARG A 512 -4.81 14.42 -9.80
N ASN A 513 -3.50 14.45 -10.10
CA ASN A 513 -2.98 14.26 -11.46
C ASN A 513 -2.87 12.75 -11.81
N PHE A 514 -3.42 12.33 -12.96
CA PHE A 514 -3.64 10.92 -13.31
C PHE A 514 -2.69 10.33 -14.38
N LYS A 515 -1.47 10.87 -14.55
CA LYS A 515 -0.65 10.51 -15.73
C LYS A 515 0.23 9.26 -15.64
N PHE A 516 0.44 8.65 -14.47
CA PHE A 516 1.42 7.55 -14.34
C PHE A 516 0.98 6.47 -13.35
N ILE A 517 0.00 5.64 -13.72
CA ILE A 517 -0.51 4.56 -12.83
C ILE A 517 -0.58 3.19 -13.53
N PHE A 518 0.01 3.04 -14.73
CA PHE A 518 0.33 1.73 -15.28
C PHE A 518 1.67 1.77 -16.04
N PRO A 519 2.56 0.77 -15.88
CA PRO A 519 3.65 0.54 -16.82
C PRO A 519 3.05 -0.13 -18.07
N PHE A 520 2.23 0.61 -18.82
CA PHE A 520 2.07 0.32 -20.24
C PHE A 520 3.03 1.27 -20.95
N GLU A 521 4.16 0.74 -21.40
CA GLU A 521 4.84 1.32 -22.55
C GLU A 521 3.85 1.31 -23.72
N VAL A 522 3.17 2.43 -23.92
CA VAL A 522 2.85 2.86 -25.27
C VAL A 522 3.74 4.07 -25.47
N SER A 523 4.79 3.86 -26.25
CA SER A 523 5.60 4.90 -26.88
C SER A 523 4.71 6.07 -27.31
N LEU A 524 4.75 7.17 -26.56
CA LEU A 524 4.35 8.48 -27.07
C LEU A 524 5.47 8.95 -28.00
N LYS A 525 5.55 8.33 -29.18
CA LYS A 525 6.16 8.93 -30.35
C LYS A 525 5.03 9.28 -31.30
N SER A 526 5.02 10.56 -31.65
CA SER A 526 4.23 11.25 -32.65
C SER A 526 3.97 10.45 -33.93
N GLU A 527 2.72 10.48 -34.37
CA GLU A 527 2.37 10.97 -35.71
C GLU A 527 1.45 12.18 -35.53
#